data_AF-A0A9P7QCW7-F1
#
_entry.id   AF-A0A9P7QCW7-F1
#
_cell.length_a   1.000
_cell.length_b   1.000
_cell.length_c   1.000
_cell.angle_alpha   90.00
_cell.angle_beta   90.00
_cell.angle_gamma   90.00
#
_symmetry.space_group_name_H-M   'P 1'
#
loop_
_entity.id
_entity.type
_entity.pdbx_description
1 polymer ?
#
loop_
_entity_poly.entity_id
_entity_poly.type
_entity_poly.pdbx_seq_one_letter_code
_entity_poly.pdbx_strand_id
1 'polypeptide(L)'
;MERIISSGKIGLAWFYFTATPRAQTSLEWFYEHRQIQNRSALEEHADDPEWRAACWILKDATSHIIIEDRLHGPFPLCHFGLHHGNLLFDDEYNLTGVVDWDGAATAPLERLAVSPEFITFSGISDEKNQVILDFRATIRDCLQELFSKSEQTAPSKIN
;
A
#
# COMPACT_ATOMS: atom_id res chain seq x y z
N MET A 1 -18.48 -15.62 -28.12
CA MET A 1 -18.93 -14.96 -29.36
C MET A 1 -19.22 -13.50 -29.03
N GLU A 2 -18.39 -12.60 -29.56
CA GLU A 2 -18.64 -11.16 -29.88
C GLU A 2 -19.16 -10.21 -28.77
N ARG A 3 -18.28 -9.36 -28.24
CA ARG A 3 -18.07 -7.92 -28.58
C ARG A 3 -19.14 -6.97 -28.04
N ILE A 4 -18.75 -6.15 -27.05
CA ILE A 4 -19.03 -4.71 -27.06
C ILE A 4 -17.75 -3.99 -26.60
N ILE A 5 -17.06 -3.38 -27.57
CA ILE A 5 -16.03 -2.38 -27.36
C ILE A 5 -16.76 -1.03 -27.32
N SER A 6 -16.72 -0.35 -26.18
CA SER A 6 -17.08 1.06 -26.08
C SER A 6 -15.84 1.85 -25.69
N SER A 7 -15.40 2.65 -26.65
CA SER A 7 -14.30 3.59 -26.64
C SER A 7 -14.35 4.60 -25.49
N GLY A 8 -13.39 4.49 -24.58
CA GLY A 8 -12.88 5.57 -23.75
C GLY A 8 -11.37 5.39 -23.67
N LYS A 9 -10.59 6.43 -23.92
CA LYS A 9 -9.12 6.38 -23.90
C LYS A 9 -8.63 6.06 -22.48
N ILE A 10 -8.44 4.78 -22.17
CA ILE A 10 -7.74 4.33 -20.98
C ILE A 10 -6.27 4.19 -21.37
N GLY A 11 -5.41 4.99 -20.74
CA GLY A 11 -4.00 5.12 -21.08
C GLY A 11 -3.28 3.78 -21.12
N LEU A 12 -2.57 3.54 -22.22
CA LEU A 12 -1.62 2.46 -22.46
C LEU A 12 -0.38 2.60 -21.55
N ALA A 13 -0.54 2.44 -20.24
CA ALA A 13 0.58 2.43 -19.28
C ALA A 13 0.89 1.02 -18.71
N TRP A 14 0.11 -0.01 -19.07
CA TRP A 14 0.15 -1.32 -18.40
C TRP A 14 1.15 -2.34 -18.96
N PHE A 15 2.05 -1.99 -19.90
CA PHE A 15 2.96 -2.97 -20.51
C PHE A 15 4.40 -2.46 -20.70
N TYR A 16 5.06 -2.04 -19.62
CA TYR A 16 6.52 -2.00 -19.58
C TYR A 16 7.05 -2.72 -18.34
N PHE A 17 6.93 -4.06 -18.33
CA PHE A 17 7.85 -4.88 -17.55
C PHE A 17 9.17 -4.98 -18.33
N THR A 18 9.95 -3.90 -18.32
CA THR A 18 11.40 -4.04 -18.51
C THR A 18 11.91 -4.73 -17.26
N ALA A 19 12.63 -5.85 -17.39
CA ALA A 19 13.28 -6.51 -16.27
C ALA A 19 14.21 -5.52 -15.58
N THR A 20 13.73 -4.88 -14.51
CA THR A 20 14.52 -4.03 -13.65
C THR A 20 15.60 -4.90 -13.00
N PRO A 21 16.84 -4.40 -12.84
CA PRO A 21 17.83 -5.08 -12.02
C PRO A 21 17.19 -5.46 -10.69
N ARG A 22 17.33 -6.72 -10.29
CA ARG A 22 16.81 -7.16 -8.99
C ARG A 22 17.58 -6.38 -7.92
N ALA A 23 16.90 -5.49 -7.22
CA ALA A 23 17.45 -4.80 -6.06
C ALA A 23 18.10 -5.81 -5.11
N GLN A 24 19.35 -5.56 -4.72
CA GLN A 24 20.10 -6.41 -3.82
C GLN A 24 19.86 -6.04 -2.35
N THR A 25 19.34 -4.83 -2.12
CA THR A 25 18.99 -4.33 -0.79
C THR A 25 17.59 -3.71 -0.73
N SER A 26 17.01 -3.66 0.47
CA SER A 26 15.79 -2.91 0.74
C SER A 26 15.96 -1.43 0.39
N LEU A 27 17.12 -0.83 0.69
CA LEU A 27 17.41 0.57 0.39
C LEU A 27 17.37 0.86 -1.10
N GLU A 28 18.02 0.03 -1.92
CA GLU A 28 17.97 0.13 -3.39
C GLU A 28 16.53 0.01 -3.89
N TRP A 29 15.79 -0.99 -3.41
CA TRP A 29 14.41 -1.23 -3.83
C TRP A 29 13.52 0.00 -3.56
N PHE A 30 13.56 0.54 -2.34
CA PHE A 30 12.75 1.71 -2.00
C PHE A 30 13.21 2.97 -2.72
N TYR A 31 14.53 3.15 -2.90
CA TYR A 31 15.06 4.30 -3.63
C TYR A 31 14.60 4.29 -5.09
N GLU A 32 14.70 3.16 -5.78
CA GLU A 32 14.24 3.01 -7.17
C GLU A 32 12.73 3.27 -7.28
N HIS A 33 11.94 2.65 -6.39
CA HIS A 33 10.50 2.82 -6.38
C HIS A 33 10.09 4.29 -6.13
N ARG A 34 10.75 4.96 -5.17
CA ARG A 34 10.53 6.38 -4.88
C ARG A 34 10.92 7.28 -6.05
N GLN A 35 11.99 6.96 -6.77
CA GLN A 35 12.40 7.74 -7.94
C GLN A 35 11.39 7.61 -9.09
N ILE A 36 10.82 6.44 -9.32
CA ILE A 36 9.74 6.21 -10.30
C ILE A 36 8.49 7.02 -9.92
N GLN A 37 8.07 6.95 -8.66
CA GLN A 37 6.93 7.71 -8.16
C GLN A 37 7.16 9.23 -8.21
N ASN A 38 8.36 9.70 -7.83
CA ASN A 38 8.73 11.11 -7.93
C ASN A 38 8.69 11.60 -9.37
N ARG A 39 9.22 10.82 -10.33
CA ARG A 39 9.19 11.21 -11.73
C ARG A 39 7.76 11.37 -12.23
N SER A 40 6.90 10.41 -11.95
CA SER A 40 5.48 10.46 -12.35
C SER A 40 4.78 11.67 -11.74
N ALA A 41 4.97 11.91 -10.44
CA ALA A 41 4.38 13.07 -9.75
C ALA A 41 4.90 14.41 -10.29
N LEU A 42 6.19 14.51 -10.61
CA LEU A 42 6.79 15.72 -11.18
C LEU A 42 6.42 15.93 -12.65
N GLU A 43 6.08 14.88 -13.40
CA GLU A 43 5.53 15.01 -14.76
C GLU A 43 4.09 15.54 -14.72
N GLU A 44 3.28 15.08 -13.76
CA GLU A 44 1.88 15.49 -13.61
C GLU A 44 1.72 16.86 -12.95
N HIS A 45 2.58 17.19 -11.98
CA HIS A 45 2.50 18.40 -11.16
C HIS A 45 3.77 19.25 -11.27
N ALA A 46 4.31 19.35 -12.49
CA ALA A 46 5.61 19.96 -12.75
C ALA A 46 5.75 21.36 -12.15
N ASP A 47 4.70 22.18 -12.18
CA ASP A 47 4.72 23.58 -11.74
C ASP A 47 4.33 23.80 -10.27
N ASP A 48 4.00 22.74 -9.54
CA ASP A 48 3.55 22.84 -8.14
C ASP A 48 4.72 22.71 -7.15
N PRO A 49 5.05 23.77 -6.38
CA PRO A 49 6.13 23.74 -5.40
C PRO A 49 5.88 22.76 -4.24
N GLU A 50 4.62 22.48 -3.87
CA GLU A 50 4.28 21.54 -2.80
C GLU A 50 4.60 20.11 -3.22
N TRP A 51 4.26 19.72 -4.45
CA TRP A 51 4.61 18.41 -5.00
C TRP A 51 6.12 18.22 -5.13
N ARG A 52 6.86 19.27 -5.52
CA ARG A 52 8.33 19.24 -5.55
C ARG A 52 8.91 19.05 -4.14
N ALA A 53 8.40 19.78 -3.15
CA ALA A 53 8.82 19.65 -1.76
C ALA A 53 8.51 18.24 -1.21
N ALA A 54 7.30 17.72 -1.45
CA ALA A 54 6.91 16.37 -1.05
C ALA A 54 7.82 15.30 -1.69
N CYS A 55 8.13 15.42 -2.98
CA CYS A 55 9.05 14.50 -3.67
C CYS A 55 10.46 14.51 -3.04
N TRP A 56 10.95 15.69 -2.64
CA TRP A 56 12.23 15.83 -1.97
C TRP A 56 12.21 15.20 -0.57
N ILE A 57 11.21 15.52 0.25
CA ILE A 57 11.05 14.96 1.61
C ILE A 57 10.94 13.44 1.57
N LEU A 58 10.09 12.89 0.71
CA LEU A 58 9.87 11.44 0.64
C LEU A 58 11.09 10.68 0.13
N LYS A 59 11.90 11.32 -0.73
CA LYS A 59 13.19 10.77 -1.15
C LYS A 59 14.19 10.73 0.00
N ASP A 60 14.28 11.81 0.77
CA ASP A 60 15.18 11.90 1.93
C ASP A 60 14.77 10.90 3.03
N ALA A 61 13.46 10.74 3.26
CA ALA A 61 12.90 9.82 4.22
C ALA A 61 13.15 8.32 3.91
N THR A 62 13.63 7.98 2.71
CA THR A 62 13.78 6.59 2.27
C THR A 62 14.76 5.77 3.12
N SER A 63 15.78 6.39 3.71
CA SER A 63 16.70 5.68 4.61
C SER A 63 16.05 5.33 5.95
N HIS A 64 15.06 6.12 6.39
CA HIS A 64 14.43 5.99 7.71
C HIS A 64 13.34 4.90 7.77
N ILE A 65 12.94 4.37 6.62
CA ILE A 65 11.99 3.26 6.54
C ILE A 65 12.68 1.89 6.53
N ILE A 66 14.00 1.84 6.39
CA ILE A 66 14.76 0.59 6.24
C ILE A 66 14.96 -0.07 7.60
N ILE A 67 14.70 -1.37 7.66
CA ILE A 67 15.05 -2.21 8.79
C ILE A 67 16.50 -2.68 8.59
N GLU A 68 17.44 -2.12 9.35
CA GLU A 68 18.89 -2.32 9.15
C GLU A 68 19.31 -3.80 9.19
N ASP A 69 18.75 -4.62 10.08
CA ASP A 69 19.07 -6.07 10.19
C ASP A 69 18.47 -6.90 9.03
N ARG A 70 17.64 -6.29 8.19
CA ARG A 70 16.97 -6.91 7.03
C ARG A 70 17.32 -6.25 5.70
N LEU A 71 18.37 -5.42 5.67
CA LEU A 71 18.81 -4.70 4.48
C LEU A 71 18.95 -5.62 3.25
N HIS A 72 19.44 -6.85 3.44
CA HIS A 72 19.63 -7.83 2.36
C HIS A 72 18.52 -8.89 2.27
N GLY A 73 17.40 -8.67 2.95
CA GLY A 73 16.24 -9.55 2.96
C GLY A 73 16.04 -10.33 4.26
N PRO A 74 15.14 -11.33 4.25
CA PRO A 74 14.52 -11.94 3.07
C PRO A 74 13.56 -11.01 2.32
N PHE A 75 13.43 -11.20 1.00
CA PHE A 75 12.45 -10.50 0.16
C PHE A 75 11.29 -11.46 -0.19
N PRO A 76 10.23 -11.54 0.63
CA PRO A 76 9.10 -12.41 0.36
C PRO A 76 8.32 -12.00 -0.89
N LEU A 77 7.56 -12.93 -1.46
CA LEU A 77 6.61 -12.63 -2.53
C LEU A 77 5.51 -11.68 -2.00
N CYS A 78 5.29 -10.58 -2.71
CA CYS A 78 4.30 -9.55 -2.40
C CYS A 78 3.31 -9.44 -3.55
N HIS A 79 2.02 -9.36 -3.22
CA HIS A 79 0.92 -9.22 -4.19
C HIS A 79 0.79 -7.79 -4.76
N PHE A 80 1.27 -6.78 -4.04
CA PHE A 80 1.16 -5.33 -4.32
C PHE A 80 -0.27 -4.73 -4.44
N GLY A 81 -1.26 -5.52 -4.85
CA GLY A 81 -2.67 -5.15 -4.95
C GLY A 81 -3.60 -5.94 -4.02
N LEU A 82 -3.17 -6.25 -2.79
CA LEU A 82 -3.96 -7.06 -1.85
C LEU A 82 -5.07 -6.22 -1.19
N HIS A 83 -6.07 -5.83 -1.98
CA HIS A 83 -7.28 -5.15 -1.49
C HIS A 83 -8.48 -6.10 -1.49
N HIS A 84 -9.57 -5.72 -0.80
CA HIS A 84 -10.77 -6.55 -0.63
C HIS A 84 -11.36 -7.13 -1.93
N GLY A 85 -11.21 -6.43 -3.06
CA GLY A 85 -11.67 -6.89 -4.38
C GLY A 85 -10.90 -8.10 -4.93
N ASN A 86 -9.71 -8.35 -4.40
CA ASN A 86 -8.85 -9.48 -4.76
C ASN A 86 -8.89 -10.61 -3.70
N LEU A 87 -9.73 -10.47 -2.68
CA LEU A 87 -9.95 -11.47 -1.63
C LEU A 87 -11.29 -12.17 -1.84
N LEU A 88 -11.28 -13.50 -1.84
CA LEU A 88 -12.49 -14.31 -1.97
C LEU A 88 -12.89 -14.87 -0.60
N PHE A 89 -14.16 -14.77 -0.28
CA PHE A 89 -14.73 -15.30 0.97
C PHE A 89 -15.86 -16.29 0.66
N ASP A 90 -16.03 -17.30 1.51
CA ASP A 90 -17.23 -18.14 1.52
C ASP A 90 -18.39 -17.45 2.26
N ASP A 91 -19.54 -18.13 2.33
CA ASP A 91 -20.76 -17.63 2.97
C ASP A 91 -20.58 -17.45 4.50
N GLU A 92 -19.58 -18.10 5.09
CA GLU A 92 -19.20 -17.98 6.50
C GLU A 92 -18.06 -16.97 6.75
N TYR A 93 -17.68 -16.17 5.75
CA TYR A 93 -16.61 -15.17 5.80
C TYR A 93 -15.20 -15.74 6.04
N ASN A 94 -14.93 -17.01 5.72
CA ASN A 94 -13.57 -17.52 5.66
C ASN A 94 -12.89 -17.07 4.36
N LEU A 95 -11.64 -16.62 4.44
CA LEU A 95 -10.84 -16.30 3.25
C LEU A 95 -10.54 -17.60 2.48
N THR A 96 -11.12 -17.77 1.29
CA THR A 96 -10.98 -18.97 0.46
C THR A 96 -9.96 -18.82 -0.66
N GLY A 97 -9.58 -17.59 -1.02
CA GLY A 97 -8.61 -17.37 -2.07
C GLY A 97 -8.15 -15.92 -2.21
N VAL A 98 -7.03 -15.77 -2.89
CA VAL A 98 -6.48 -14.48 -3.34
C VAL A 98 -6.26 -14.59 -4.84
N VAL A 99 -6.79 -13.63 -5.60
CA VAL A 99 -6.72 -13.58 -7.07
C VAL A 99 -5.95 -12.35 -7.54
N ASP A 100 -5.69 -12.25 -8.84
CA ASP A 100 -5.04 -11.08 -9.47
C ASP A 100 -3.54 -10.91 -9.12
N TRP A 101 -2.77 -11.99 -9.34
CA TRP A 101 -1.33 -12.06 -9.03
C TRP A 101 -0.42 -11.52 -10.14
N ASP A 102 -0.95 -10.86 -11.17
CA ASP A 102 -0.20 -10.46 -12.38
C ASP A 102 0.94 -9.46 -12.10
N GLY A 103 0.82 -8.66 -11.03
CA GLY A 103 1.83 -7.74 -10.53
C GLY A 103 2.72 -8.28 -9.41
N ALA A 104 2.58 -9.55 -9.02
CA ALA A 104 3.27 -10.08 -7.84
C ALA A 104 4.79 -10.19 -8.06
N ALA A 105 5.58 -9.72 -7.09
CA ALA A 105 7.03 -9.83 -7.12
C ALA A 105 7.61 -9.87 -5.70
N THR A 106 8.89 -10.23 -5.57
CA THR A 106 9.55 -10.17 -4.26
C THR A 106 9.79 -8.72 -3.84
N ALA A 107 9.49 -8.40 -2.58
CA ALA A 107 9.66 -7.06 -2.02
C ALA A 107 10.34 -7.09 -0.65
N PRO A 108 10.92 -5.98 -0.18
CA PRO A 108 11.33 -5.80 1.21
C PRO A 108 10.16 -6.00 2.18
N LEU A 109 10.45 -6.51 3.39
CA LEU A 109 9.44 -6.79 4.42
C LEU A 109 8.70 -5.51 4.84
N GLU A 110 9.38 -4.38 4.83
CA GLU A 110 8.86 -3.05 5.16
C GLU A 110 7.67 -2.67 4.26
N ARG A 111 7.59 -3.22 3.04
CA ARG A 111 6.44 -3.02 2.14
C ARG A 111 5.16 -3.70 2.63
N LEU A 112 5.26 -4.74 3.46
CA LEU A 112 4.13 -5.46 4.03
C LEU A 112 3.49 -4.75 5.24
N ALA A 113 4.17 -3.75 5.82
CA ALA A 113 3.60 -2.92 6.87
C ALA A 113 2.55 -1.91 6.35
N VAL A 114 2.35 -1.86 5.04
CA VAL A 114 1.50 -0.89 4.35
C VAL A 114 0.16 -1.57 4.03
N SER A 115 -0.91 -1.19 4.72
CA SER A 115 -2.29 -1.58 4.38
C SER A 115 -2.93 -0.49 3.51
N PRO A 116 -3.17 -0.75 2.22
CA PRO A 116 -3.75 0.24 1.29
C PRO A 116 -5.06 0.86 1.80
N GLU A 117 -5.86 0.10 2.54
CA GLU A 117 -7.15 0.50 3.10
C GLU A 117 -7.05 1.59 4.17
N PHE A 118 -5.85 1.87 4.70
CA PHE A 118 -5.62 2.88 5.73
C PHE A 118 -4.91 4.13 5.18
N ILE A 119 -4.61 4.18 3.88
CA ILE A 119 -3.75 5.21 3.29
C ILE A 119 -4.56 6.08 2.33
N THR A 120 -4.73 7.34 2.71
CA THR A 120 -5.27 8.37 1.81
C THR A 120 -4.28 8.69 0.70
N PHE A 121 -4.77 8.92 -0.51
CA PHE A 121 -3.95 9.29 -1.66
C PHE A 121 -4.22 10.75 -2.03
N SER A 122 -3.17 11.56 -2.13
CA SER A 122 -3.30 12.97 -2.54
C SER A 122 -3.78 13.16 -3.98
N GLY A 123 -3.68 12.12 -4.82
CA GLY A 123 -4.15 12.13 -6.22
C GLY A 123 -5.60 11.69 -6.42
N ILE A 124 -6.36 11.40 -5.37
CA ILE A 124 -7.80 11.07 -5.47
C ILE A 124 -8.64 12.14 -4.77
N SER A 125 -9.90 12.27 -5.17
CA SER A 125 -10.81 13.27 -4.60
C SER A 125 -11.00 13.09 -3.10
N ASP A 126 -11.25 14.20 -2.40
CA ASP A 126 -11.52 14.21 -0.96
C ASP A 126 -12.67 13.26 -0.60
N GLU A 127 -13.72 13.18 -1.43
CA GLU A 127 -14.83 12.25 -1.26
C GLU A 127 -14.37 10.78 -1.24
N LYS A 128 -13.43 10.40 -2.12
CA LYS A 128 -12.87 9.04 -2.13
C LYS A 128 -11.94 8.79 -0.95
N ASN A 129 -11.16 9.80 -0.54
CA ASN A 129 -10.36 9.72 0.67
C ASN A 129 -11.22 9.64 1.94
N GLN A 130 -12.43 10.22 1.94
CA GLN A 130 -13.31 10.22 3.11
C GLN A 130 -13.73 8.81 3.51
N VAL A 131 -13.97 7.91 2.55
CA VAL A 131 -14.28 6.49 2.82
C VAL A 131 -13.16 5.82 3.63
N ILE A 132 -11.90 6.12 3.29
CA ILE A 132 -10.73 5.62 4.01
C ILE A 132 -10.68 6.21 5.42
N LEU A 133 -10.94 7.51 5.57
CA LEU A 133 -10.96 8.18 6.87
C LEU A 133 -12.05 7.64 7.79
N ASP A 134 -13.25 7.39 7.26
CA ASP A 134 -14.38 6.83 7.99
C ASP A 134 -14.09 5.39 8.45
N PHE A 135 -13.47 4.58 7.57
CA PHE A 135 -12.99 3.25 7.94
C PHE A 135 -11.94 3.30 9.06
N ARG A 136 -10.97 4.22 8.97
CA ARG A 136 -9.95 4.43 10.02
C ARG A 136 -10.58 4.81 11.35
N ALA A 137 -11.60 5.67 11.35
CA ALA A 137 -12.34 6.05 12.55
C ALA A 137 -13.06 4.84 13.16
N THR A 138 -13.79 4.09 12.33
CA THR A 138 -14.53 2.90 12.76
C THR A 138 -13.62 1.84 13.39
N ILE A 139 -12.49 1.53 12.75
CA ILE A 139 -11.52 0.56 13.28
C ILE A 139 -10.91 1.05 14.60
N ARG A 140 -10.60 2.35 14.70
CA ARG A 140 -10.10 2.94 15.96
C ARG A 140 -11.11 2.71 17.09
N ASP A 141 -12.39 2.99 16.85
CA ASP A 141 -13.44 2.87 17.85
C ASP A 141 -13.63 1.41 18.28
N CYS A 142 -13.66 0.47 17.31
CA CYS A 142 -13.72 -0.96 17.60
C CYS A 142 -12.52 -1.45 18.43
N LEU A 143 -11.30 -1.02 18.07
CA LEU A 143 -10.10 -1.38 18.82
C LEU A 143 -10.15 -0.82 20.24
N GLN A 144 -10.58 0.44 20.42
CA GLN A 144 -10.77 1.05 21.74
C GLN A 144 -11.78 0.29 22.60
N GLU A 145 -12.89 -0.15 22.03
CA GLU A 145 -13.88 -0.98 22.71
C GLU A 145 -13.28 -2.32 23.14
N LEU A 146 -12.53 -2.99 22.26
CA LEU A 146 -11.85 -4.25 22.57
C LEU A 146 -10.83 -4.10 23.70
N PHE A 147 -10.01 -3.04 23.67
CA PHE A 147 -9.05 -2.77 24.74
C PHE A 147 -9.77 -2.49 26.06
N SER A 148 -10.82 -1.66 26.05
CA SER A 148 -11.61 -1.35 27.25
C SER A 148 -12.25 -2.59 27.87
N LYS A 149 -12.77 -3.51 27.03
CA LYS A 149 -13.32 -4.79 27.50
C LYS A 149 -12.22 -5.68 28.10
N SER A 150 -11.05 -5.73 27.47
CA SER A 150 -9.92 -6.55 27.94
C SER A 150 -9.44 -6.12 29.34
N GLU A 151 -9.38 -4.81 29.59
CA GLU A 151 -8.98 -4.25 30.89
C GLU A 151 -10.01 -4.52 31.98
N GLN A 152 -11.30 -4.52 31.66
CA GLN A 152 -12.38 -4.85 32.61
C GLN A 152 -12.40 -6.34 32.99
N THR A 153 -11.94 -7.22 32.11
CA THR A 153 -11.85 -8.67 32.36
C THR A 153 -10.54 -9.12 33.01
N ALA A 154 -9.56 -8.23 33.18
CA ALA A 154 -8.30 -8.58 33.83
C ALA A 154 -8.53 -8.88 35.34
N PRO A 155 -8.08 -10.03 35.86
CA PRO A 155 -8.33 -10.38 37.26
C PRO A 155 -7.70 -9.35 38.20
N SER A 156 -8.51 -8.80 39.10
CA SER A 156 -8.06 -7.92 40.17
C SER A 156 -6.95 -8.62 40.95
N LYS A 157 -5.73 -8.06 40.95
CA LYS A 157 -4.62 -8.57 41.76
C LYS A 157 -5.10 -8.67 43.21
N ILE A 158 -5.22 -9.91 43.70
CA ILE A 158 -5.54 -10.18 45.09
C ILE A 158 -4.31 -9.76 45.90
N ASN A 159 -4.48 -8.73 46.73
CA ASN A 159 -3.50 -8.29 47.74
C ASN A 159 -3.38 -9.33 48.86
#